data_AF-X1F793-F1
#
_entry.id   AF-X1F793-F1
#
_cell.length_a   1.000
_cell.length_b   1.000
_cell.length_c   1.000
_cell.angle_alpha   90.00
_cell.angle_beta   90.00
_cell.angle_gamma   90.00
#
_symmetry.space_group_name_H-M   'P 1'
#
loop_
_entity.id
_entity.type
_entity.pdbx_description
1 polymer ?
#
loop_
_entity_poly.entity_id
_entity_poly.type
_entity_poly.pdbx_seq_one_letter_code
_entity_poly.pdbx_strand_id
1 'polypeptide(L)'
;EKTDVKTLFMSPKHSALDILLSVTFAGASGAIIVLKEADSDMEALYRNEVREKIGAGVPTRVIAIGSGMDDFKRNEIAVLLDEMVEEILSVKVH
;
A
#
# COMPACT_ATOMS: atom_id res chain seq x y z
N GLU A 1 -6.43 -17.20 16.77
CA GLU A 1 -5.09 -17.07 16.17
C GLU A 1 -4.84 -15.61 15.86
N LYS A 2 -3.62 -15.09 16.06
CA LYS A 2 -3.26 -13.75 15.60
C LYS A 2 -2.94 -13.85 14.11
N THR A 3 -3.79 -13.29 13.26
CA THR A 3 -3.56 -13.27 11.82
C THR A 3 -2.39 -12.34 11.51
N ASP A 4 -1.29 -12.87 11.00
CA ASP A 4 -0.14 -12.07 10.55
C ASP A 4 -0.52 -11.32 9.25
N VAL A 5 -0.81 -10.03 9.40
CA VAL A 5 -1.02 -9.11 8.27
C VAL A 5 0.29 -8.38 7.99
N LYS A 6 0.79 -8.52 6.75
CA LYS A 6 1.99 -7.84 6.27
C LYS A 6 1.59 -6.79 5.22
N THR A 7 1.89 -5.53 5.49
CA THR A 7 1.51 -4.38 4.65
C THR A 7 2.74 -3.68 4.10
N LEU A 8 2.68 -3.28 2.81
CA LEU A 8 3.73 -2.53 2.13
C LEU A 8 3.30 -1.06 1.92
N PHE A 9 4.22 -0.12 2.16
CA PHE A 9 4.05 1.32 1.88
C PHE A 9 5.13 1.80 0.91
N MET A 10 4.81 2.27 -0.29
CA MET A 10 5.83 2.79 -1.24
C MET A 10 5.81 4.32 -1.31
N SER A 11 6.99 4.96 -1.37
CA SER A 11 7.14 6.42 -1.53
C SER A 11 8.28 6.78 -2.50
N PRO A 12 8.06 7.68 -3.48
CA PRO A 12 9.04 7.99 -4.54
C PRO A 12 10.28 8.78 -4.09
N LYS A 13 10.36 9.26 -2.84
CA LYS A 13 11.43 10.20 -2.39
C LYS A 13 12.54 9.60 -1.52
N HIS A 14 12.44 8.34 -1.09
CA HIS A 14 13.39 7.79 -0.13
C HIS A 14 13.89 6.40 -0.51
N SER A 15 15.01 6.37 -1.23
CA SER A 15 15.79 5.17 -1.55
C SER A 15 16.23 4.34 -0.32
N ALA A 16 16.27 4.94 0.88
CA ALA A 16 16.58 4.23 2.12
C ALA A 16 15.36 3.53 2.75
N LEU A 17 14.15 4.08 2.57
CA LEU A 17 12.90 3.40 2.90
C LEU A 17 12.66 2.27 1.89
N ASP A 18 12.99 2.50 0.61
CA ASP A 18 12.93 1.49 -0.44
C ASP A 18 13.75 0.23 -0.08
N ILE A 19 14.91 0.34 0.58
CA ILE A 19 15.73 -0.82 1.00
C ILE A 19 15.09 -1.61 2.14
N LEU A 20 14.48 -0.95 3.13
CA LEU A 20 13.73 -1.61 4.22
C LEU A 20 12.43 -2.25 3.71
N LEU A 21 11.80 -1.65 2.69
CA LEU A 21 10.62 -2.16 2.02
C LEU A 21 10.93 -3.30 1.04
N SER A 22 12.13 -3.28 0.40
CA SER A 22 12.64 -4.28 -0.54
C SER A 22 12.69 -5.70 0.02
N VAL A 23 12.90 -5.84 1.33
CA VAL A 23 12.99 -7.13 2.01
C VAL A 23 11.61 -7.73 2.30
N THR A 24 10.54 -6.93 2.24
CA THR A 24 9.16 -7.31 2.58
C THR A 24 8.26 -7.65 1.38
N PHE A 25 8.80 -7.61 0.14
CA PHE A 25 7.99 -7.74 -1.09
C PHE A 25 7.38 -9.13 -1.31
N ALA A 26 8.05 -10.21 -0.90
CA ALA A 26 7.54 -11.56 -1.08
C ALA A 26 6.64 -11.96 0.10
N GLY A 27 5.32 -11.82 -0.07
CA GLY A 27 4.31 -12.29 0.90
C GLY A 27 3.52 -11.19 1.63
N ALA A 28 3.56 -9.94 1.14
CA ALA A 28 2.61 -8.93 1.57
C ALA A 28 1.18 -9.37 1.21
N SER A 29 0.22 -9.11 2.11
CA SER A 29 -1.19 -9.40 1.87
C SER A 29 -1.96 -8.20 1.32
N GLY A 30 -1.36 -7.00 1.32
CA GLY A 30 -1.93 -5.78 0.74
C GLY A 30 -0.85 -4.72 0.52
N ALA A 31 -1.18 -3.72 -0.31
CA ALA A 31 -0.27 -2.64 -0.68
C ALA A 31 -0.96 -1.26 -0.64
N ILE A 32 -0.28 -0.28 -0.05
CA ILE A 32 -0.65 1.14 -0.13
C ILE A 32 0.45 1.90 -0.88
N ILE A 33 0.07 2.50 -2.01
CA ILE A 33 0.93 3.34 -2.82
C ILE A 33 0.74 4.79 -2.36
N VAL A 34 1.80 5.43 -1.90
CA VAL A 34 1.74 6.81 -1.37
C VAL A 34 2.39 7.76 -2.37
N LEU A 35 1.57 8.57 -3.04
CA LEU A 35 2.00 9.57 -4.00
C LEU A 35 2.08 10.96 -3.35
N LYS A 36 2.98 11.79 -3.88
CA LYS A 36 3.04 13.20 -3.48
C LYS A 36 1.83 13.97 -4.01
N GLU A 37 1.40 13.69 -5.22
CA GLU A 37 0.25 14.32 -5.88
C GLU A 37 -0.48 13.26 -6.71
N ALA A 38 -1.73 13.54 -7.07
CA ALA A 38 -2.51 12.64 -7.90
C ALA A 38 -1.92 12.64 -9.32
N ASP A 39 -1.43 11.49 -9.75
CA ASP A 39 -0.80 11.30 -11.06
C ASP A 39 -1.19 9.89 -11.57
N SER A 40 -1.96 9.86 -12.65
CA SER A 40 -2.49 8.62 -13.22
C SER A 40 -1.42 7.72 -13.81
N ASP A 41 -0.36 8.29 -14.36
CA ASP A 41 0.69 7.53 -15.02
C ASP A 41 1.57 6.87 -13.96
N MET A 42 1.91 7.61 -12.91
CA MET A 42 2.63 7.08 -11.75
C MET A 42 1.80 6.05 -10.99
N GLU A 43 0.50 6.28 -10.82
CA GLU A 43 -0.41 5.29 -10.24
C GLU A 43 -0.40 3.98 -11.05
N ALA A 44 -0.55 4.07 -12.38
CA ALA A 44 -0.55 2.89 -13.25
C ALA A 44 0.78 2.14 -13.18
N LEU A 45 1.90 2.88 -13.19
CA LEU A 45 3.24 2.32 -13.06
C LEU A 45 3.38 1.51 -11.75
N TYR A 46 3.08 2.12 -10.60
CA TYR A 46 3.25 1.44 -9.31
C TYR A 46 2.25 0.30 -9.08
N ARG A 47 1.01 0.42 -9.58
CA ARG A 47 0.06 -0.70 -9.54
C ARG A 47 0.54 -1.88 -10.36
N ASN A 48 1.16 -1.64 -11.52
CA ASN A 48 1.74 -2.69 -12.33
C ASN A 48 2.92 -3.34 -11.61
N GLU A 49 3.80 -2.56 -10.97
CA GLU A 49 4.88 -3.12 -10.15
C GLU A 49 4.37 -4.00 -9.00
N VAL A 50 3.32 -3.57 -8.29
CA VAL A 50 2.68 -4.37 -7.24
C VAL A 50 2.13 -5.67 -7.81
N ARG A 51 1.47 -5.61 -8.97
CA ARG A 51 0.94 -6.79 -9.66
C ARG A 51 2.04 -7.78 -10.04
N GLU A 52 3.15 -7.30 -10.59
CA GLU A 52 4.28 -8.11 -11.03
C GLU A 52 5.03 -8.75 -9.86
N LYS A 53 5.17 -8.02 -8.74
CA LYS A 53 5.97 -8.47 -7.59
C LYS A 53 5.19 -9.28 -6.56
N ILE A 54 3.92 -8.94 -6.32
CA ILE A 54 3.11 -9.50 -5.22
C ILE A 54 1.93 -10.33 -5.75
N GLY A 55 1.37 -9.94 -6.90
CA GLY A 55 0.30 -10.67 -7.59
C GLY A 55 -0.95 -9.84 -7.86
N ALA A 56 -1.71 -10.22 -8.90
CA ALA A 56 -2.88 -9.46 -9.37
C ALA A 56 -4.09 -9.46 -8.42
N GLY A 57 -4.14 -10.38 -7.45
CA GLY A 57 -5.25 -10.50 -6.49
C GLY A 57 -5.01 -9.79 -5.16
N VAL A 58 -3.94 -9.01 -5.03
CA VAL A 58 -3.58 -8.35 -3.77
C VAL A 58 -4.30 -6.99 -3.65
N PRO A 59 -5.08 -6.76 -2.59
CA PRO A 59 -5.70 -5.47 -2.32
C PRO A 59 -4.67 -4.33 -2.39
N THR A 60 -4.92 -3.38 -3.29
CA THR A 60 -3.99 -2.28 -3.57
C THR A 60 -4.73 -0.95 -3.54
N ARG A 61 -4.33 -0.06 -2.63
CA ARG A 61 -4.85 1.31 -2.50
C ARG A 61 -3.79 2.32 -2.88
N VAL A 62 -4.22 3.48 -3.34
CA VAL A 62 -3.35 4.60 -3.72
C VAL A 62 -3.84 5.83 -2.98
N ILE A 63 -2.94 6.58 -2.37
CA ILE A 63 -3.25 7.83 -1.68
C ILE A 63 -2.28 8.93 -2.12
N ALA A 64 -2.81 10.12 -2.38
CA ALA A 64 -2.01 11.32 -2.61
C ALA A 64 -1.97 12.17 -1.32
N ILE A 65 -0.77 12.46 -0.84
CA ILE A 65 -0.54 13.21 0.42
C ILE A 65 -0.54 14.74 0.18
N GLY A 66 -0.25 15.20 -1.03
CA GLY A 66 -0.18 16.62 -1.34
C GLY A 66 1.02 17.30 -0.66
N SER A 67 0.78 18.49 -0.10
CA SER A 67 1.81 19.34 0.50
C SER A 67 2.20 18.94 1.93
N GLY A 68 1.49 18.00 2.58
CA GLY A 68 1.82 17.62 3.95
C GLY A 68 0.89 16.55 4.54
N MET A 69 1.33 15.98 5.67
CA MET A 69 0.58 14.97 6.43
C MET A 69 -0.14 15.65 7.61
N ASP A 70 -1.35 16.16 7.34
CA ASP A 70 -2.25 16.70 8.37
C ASP A 70 -3.12 15.60 9.01
N ASP A 71 -3.92 15.98 10.00
CA ASP A 71 -4.78 15.03 10.72
C ASP A 71 -5.85 14.41 9.81
N PHE A 72 -6.30 15.16 8.80
CA PHE A 72 -7.22 14.64 7.79
C PHE A 72 -6.57 13.51 6.99
N LYS A 73 -5.35 13.72 6.49
CA LYS A 73 -4.60 12.71 5.74
C LYS A 73 -4.23 11.50 6.60
N ARG A 74 -3.94 11.69 7.87
CA ARG A 74 -3.73 10.58 8.82
C ARG A 74 -4.98 9.73 8.97
N ASN A 75 -6.14 10.37 9.11
CA ASN A 75 -7.41 9.67 9.22
C ASN A 75 -7.77 8.95 7.92
N GLU A 76 -7.52 9.57 6.76
CA GLU A 76 -7.71 8.96 5.44
C GLU A 76 -6.87 7.68 5.29
N ILE A 77 -5.59 7.71 5.68
CA ILE A 77 -4.71 6.53 5.67
C ILE A 77 -5.21 5.44 6.62
N ALA A 78 -5.66 5.82 7.83
CA ALA A 78 -6.16 4.87 8.81
C ALA A 78 -7.39 4.12 8.27
N VAL A 79 -8.36 4.85 7.71
CA VAL A 79 -9.56 4.28 7.10
C VAL A 79 -9.19 3.36 5.92
N LEU A 80 -8.31 3.80 5.02
CA LEU A 80 -7.85 2.97 3.90
C LEU A 80 -7.15 1.69 4.35
N LEU A 81 -6.38 1.76 5.45
CA LEU A 81 -5.71 0.61 6.02
C LEU A 81 -6.72 -0.36 6.63
N ASP A 82 -7.69 0.14 7.41
CA ASP A 82 -8.73 -0.68 8.03
C ASP A 82 -9.56 -1.42 6.97
N GLU A 83 -10.04 -0.71 5.93
CA GLU A 83 -10.76 -1.30 4.81
C GLU A 83 -9.94 -2.38 4.09
N MET A 84 -8.65 -2.11 3.86
CA MET A 84 -7.76 -3.07 3.20
C MET A 84 -7.50 -4.29 4.08
N VAL A 85 -7.37 -4.12 5.39
CA VAL A 85 -7.22 -5.24 6.34
C VAL A 85 -8.49 -6.08 6.35
N GLU A 86 -9.67 -5.47 6.37
CA GLU A 86 -10.94 -6.20 6.27
C GLU A 86 -11.03 -7.00 4.97
N GLU A 87 -10.65 -6.41 3.83
CA GLU A 87 -10.60 -7.09 2.53
C GLU A 87 -9.68 -8.32 2.59
N ILE A 88 -8.46 -8.17 3.12
CA ILE A 88 -7.49 -9.27 3.28
C ILE A 88 -8.05 -10.39 4.15
N LEU A 89 -8.68 -10.05 5.27
CA LEU A 89 -9.25 -11.02 6.20
C LEU A 89 -10.46 -11.73 5.61
N SER A 90 -11.26 -11.04 4.79
CA SER A 90 -12.42 -11.66 4.12
C SER A 90 -12.00 -12.69 3.05
N VAL A 91 -10.90 -12.44 2.34
CA VAL A 91 -10.39 -13.33 1.29
C VAL A 91 -9.70 -14.58 1.86
N LYS A 92 -9.12 -14.51 3.08
CA LYS A 92 -8.48 -15.67 3.74
C LYS A 92 -9.45 -16.62 4.46
N VAL A 93 -10.72 -16.24 4.59
CA VAL A 93 -11.76 -17.02 5.30
C VAL A 93 -12.56 -17.91 4.34
N HIS A 94 -12.19 -17.99 3.07
CA HIS A 94 -12.67 -18.97 2.08
C HIS A 94 -11.50 -19.78 1.53
#